data_AF-A0A7S0Q4S6-F1
#
_entry.id   AF-A0A7S0Q4S6-F1
#
_cell.length_a   1.000
_cell.length_b   1.000
_cell.length_c   1.000
_cell.angle_alpha   90.00
_cell.angle_beta   90.00
_cell.angle_gamma   90.00
#
_symmetry.space_group_name_H-M   'P 1'
#
loop_
_entity.id
_entity.type
_entity.pdbx_description
1 polymer ?
#
loop_
_entity_poly.entity_id
_entity_poly.type
_entity_poly.pdbx_seq_one_letter_code
_entity_poly.pdbx_strand_id
1 'polypeptide(L)'
;VHYLVGAMDDEAGHQLVARGVNTFFMSTGLTTHDTGWGTKAFRQLGLHKANLVLELAKTGVDCLTVDADALLLRDPFPYFRLLPKADVLTSSDHLQATNGYSDEGLESHRAFGGAFNIGYIFVRARALEFVQMWSEQCHRNPNAWDQNLFKSVLHRGGGGAG
;
A
#
# COMPACT_ATOMS: atom_id res chain seq x y z
N VAL A 1 11.61 -5.91 15.87
CA VAL A 1 10.81 -5.30 14.78
C VAL A 1 11.52 -5.62 13.48
N HIS A 2 10.84 -6.28 12.53
CA HIS A 2 11.37 -6.48 11.19
C HIS A 2 10.84 -5.34 10.34
N TYR A 3 11.72 -4.45 9.90
CA TYR A 3 11.38 -3.37 8.98
C TYR A 3 12.46 -3.31 7.90
N LEU A 4 12.07 -2.79 6.74
CA LEU A 4 12.94 -2.57 5.61
C LEU A 4 12.55 -1.22 5.00
N VAL A 5 13.52 -0.33 4.79
CA VAL A 5 13.29 0.98 4.18
C VAL A 5 13.67 0.91 2.71
N GLY A 6 12.70 1.18 1.83
CA GLY A 6 12.95 1.39 0.41
C GLY A 6 13.41 2.82 0.15
N ALA A 7 14.70 3.01 -0.07
CA ALA A 7 15.24 4.32 -0.42
C ALA A 7 14.99 4.62 -1.90
N MET A 8 14.26 5.71 -2.17
CA MET A 8 14.10 6.24 -3.53
C MET A 8 15.24 7.18 -3.94
N ASP A 9 15.90 7.77 -2.94
CA ASP A 9 17.06 8.65 -3.08
C ASP A 9 18.32 7.92 -2.60
N ASP A 10 19.34 7.84 -3.44
CA ASP A 10 20.56 7.08 -3.16
C ASP A 10 21.38 7.71 -2.04
N GLU A 11 21.40 9.04 -1.93
CA GLU A 11 22.13 9.73 -0.87
C GLU A 11 21.54 9.41 0.51
N ALA A 12 20.22 9.58 0.67
CA ALA A 12 19.48 9.18 1.86
C ALA A 12 19.63 7.69 2.15
N GLY A 13 19.58 6.85 1.11
CA GLY A 13 19.78 5.40 1.24
C GLY A 13 21.14 5.04 1.82
N HIS A 14 22.23 5.63 1.29
CA HIS A 14 23.58 5.44 1.83
C HIS A 14 23.69 5.93 3.28
N GLN A 15 23.07 7.06 3.60
CA GLN A 15 23.03 7.62 4.95
C GLN A 15 22.29 6.73 5.95
N LEU A 16 21.21 6.06 5.53
CA LEU A 16 20.48 5.09 6.35
C LEU A 16 21.31 3.82 6.57
N VAL A 17 21.92 3.28 5.50
CA VAL A 17 22.82 2.12 5.59
C VAL A 17 24.00 2.40 6.53
N ALA A 18 24.61 3.59 6.43
CA ALA A 18 25.72 4.00 7.30
C ALA A 18 25.32 4.06 8.79
N ARG A 19 24.02 4.24 9.09
CA ARG A 19 23.45 4.22 10.45
C ARG A 19 22.95 2.84 10.88
N GLY A 20 23.19 1.79 10.09
CA GLY A 20 22.75 0.42 10.39
C GLY A 20 21.25 0.18 10.20
N VAL A 21 20.57 1.03 9.44
CA VAL A 21 19.15 0.86 9.09
C VAL A 21 19.05 -0.18 7.98
N ASN A 22 18.12 -1.14 8.11
CA ASN A 22 17.82 -2.10 7.05
C ASN A 22 17.22 -1.35 5.85
N THR A 23 18.01 -1.18 4.80
CA THR A 23 17.63 -0.34 3.65
C THR A 23 17.98 -1.05 2.34
N PHE A 24 17.11 -0.92 1.35
CA PHE A 24 17.38 -1.29 -0.04
C PHE A 24 17.12 -0.09 -0.95
N PHE A 25 17.82 -0.05 -2.07
CA PHE A 25 17.66 1.00 -3.07
C PHE A 25 16.58 0.57 -4.07
N MET A 26 15.58 1.42 -4.29
CA MET A 26 14.49 1.14 -5.22
C MET A 26 14.90 1.41 -6.68
N SER A 27 15.96 2.21 -6.90
CA SER A 27 16.52 2.54 -8.22
C SER A 27 15.46 2.85 -9.29
N THR A 28 14.47 3.68 -8.93
CA THR A 28 13.29 3.94 -9.77
C THR A 28 13.60 4.86 -10.96
N GLY A 29 14.73 5.57 -10.95
CA GLY A 29 15.07 6.60 -11.93
C GLY A 29 14.18 7.83 -11.87
N LEU A 30 13.34 7.94 -10.83
CA LEU A 30 12.49 9.09 -10.58
C LEU A 30 13.29 10.23 -9.93
N THR A 31 12.76 11.44 -10.05
CA THR A 31 13.34 12.63 -9.41
C THR A 31 13.42 12.47 -7.89
N THR A 32 14.48 13.02 -7.30
CA THR A 32 14.67 13.10 -5.84
C THR A 32 13.96 14.31 -5.22
N HIS A 33 13.52 15.27 -6.05
CA HIS A 33 12.65 16.37 -5.63
C HIS A 33 11.21 15.91 -5.47
N ASP A 34 10.41 16.73 -4.76
CA ASP A 34 8.95 16.54 -4.68
C ASP A 34 8.38 16.33 -6.09
N THR A 35 7.75 15.17 -6.27
CA THR A 35 7.13 14.80 -7.55
C THR A 35 5.94 15.69 -7.89
N GLY A 36 5.38 16.40 -6.91
CA GLY A 36 4.16 17.19 -7.05
C GLY A 36 2.94 16.28 -7.13
N TRP A 37 1.95 16.54 -6.28
CA TRP A 37 0.74 15.73 -6.24
C TRP A 37 0.04 15.67 -7.61
N GLY A 38 -0.29 14.46 -8.06
CA GLY A 38 -1.04 14.23 -9.29
C GLY A 38 -0.26 14.34 -10.61
N THR A 39 1.05 14.62 -10.57
CA THR A 39 1.91 14.65 -11.77
C THR A 39 2.16 13.25 -12.36
N LYS A 40 2.80 13.19 -13.53
CA LYS A 40 3.23 11.92 -14.14
C LYS A 40 4.24 11.18 -13.25
N ALA A 41 5.19 11.89 -12.65
CA ALA A 41 6.19 11.30 -11.75
C ALA A 41 5.51 10.71 -10.50
N PHE A 42 4.55 11.44 -9.92
CA PHE A 42 3.74 10.95 -8.80
C PHE A 42 2.99 9.65 -9.16
N ARG A 43 2.37 9.59 -10.34
CA ARG A 43 1.66 8.38 -10.80
C ARG A 43 2.59 7.19 -11.04
N GLN A 44 3.83 7.44 -11.47
CA GLN A 44 4.85 6.40 -11.59
C GLN A 44 5.27 5.82 -10.23
N LEU A 45 5.27 6.61 -9.15
CA LEU A 45 5.50 6.08 -7.80
C LEU A 45 4.48 5.00 -7.44
N GLY A 46 3.21 5.21 -7.78
CA GLY A 46 2.16 4.21 -7.56
C GLY A 46 2.41 2.88 -8.28
N LEU A 47 2.98 2.93 -9.49
CA LEU A 47 3.42 1.72 -10.21
C LEU A 47 4.57 1.01 -9.49
N HIS A 48 5.61 1.73 -9.07
CA HIS A 48 6.72 1.15 -8.33
C HIS A 48 6.26 0.55 -7.00
N LYS A 49 5.31 1.19 -6.31
CA LYS A 49 4.67 0.68 -5.09
C LYS A 49 3.96 -0.64 -5.35
N ALA A 50 3.09 -0.71 -6.35
CA ALA A 50 2.37 -1.95 -6.69
C ALA A 50 3.34 -3.09 -7.03
N ASN A 51 4.43 -2.81 -7.73
CA ASN A 51 5.47 -3.79 -8.04
C ASN A 51 6.22 -4.26 -6.80
N LEU A 52 6.59 -3.34 -5.89
CA LEU A 52 7.23 -3.71 -4.63
C LEU A 52 6.34 -4.63 -3.80
N VAL A 53 5.05 -4.29 -3.65
CA VAL A 53 4.09 -5.13 -2.92
C VAL A 53 3.95 -6.51 -3.58
N LEU A 54 3.95 -6.57 -4.91
CA LEU A 54 3.92 -7.82 -5.65
C LEU A 54 5.15 -8.69 -5.39
N GLU A 55 6.35 -8.11 -5.48
CA GLU A 55 7.59 -8.84 -5.22
C GLU A 55 7.67 -9.33 -3.77
N LEU A 56 7.23 -8.52 -2.80
CA LEU A 56 7.13 -8.95 -1.40
C LEU A 56 6.15 -10.12 -1.24
N ALA A 57 4.96 -10.04 -1.84
CA ALA A 57 3.97 -11.13 -1.76
C ALA A 57 4.52 -12.45 -2.35
N LYS A 58 5.29 -12.39 -3.44
CA LYS A 58 5.94 -13.57 -4.06
C LYS A 58 6.94 -14.27 -3.12
N THR A 59 7.50 -13.56 -2.14
CA THR A 59 8.41 -14.18 -1.15
C THR A 59 7.70 -15.04 -0.12
N GLY A 60 6.37 -14.98 -0.02
CA GLY A 60 5.61 -15.67 1.02
C GLY A 60 5.49 -14.88 2.33
N VAL A 61 5.94 -13.62 2.37
CA VAL A 61 5.89 -12.76 3.57
C VAL A 61 4.66 -11.85 3.54
N ASP A 62 3.93 -11.82 4.66
CA ASP A 62 2.87 -10.82 4.88
C ASP A 62 3.52 -9.46 5.19
N CYS A 63 3.12 -8.41 4.47
CA CYS A 63 3.78 -7.11 4.54
C CYS A 63 2.77 -5.98 4.80
N LEU A 64 3.18 -5.03 5.65
CA LEU A 64 2.56 -3.70 5.71
C LEU A 64 3.49 -2.74 4.98
N THR A 65 3.02 -2.18 3.87
CA THR A 65 3.71 -1.11 3.16
C THR A 65 3.15 0.23 3.62
N VAL A 66 4.05 1.18 3.87
CA VAL A 66 3.73 2.52 4.35
C VAL A 66 4.40 3.54 3.44
N ASP A 67 3.66 4.54 2.98
CA ASP A 67 4.21 5.64 2.19
C ASP A 67 5.24 6.44 3.02
N ALA A 68 6.20 7.08 2.35
CA ALA A 68 7.34 7.74 3.02
C ALA A 68 6.94 8.98 3.85
N ASP A 69 5.77 9.55 3.60
CA ASP A 69 5.18 10.69 4.31
C ASP A 69 4.22 10.26 5.44
N ALA A 70 4.17 8.97 5.76
CA ALA A 70 3.32 8.38 6.78
C ALA A 70 4.13 7.85 7.98
N LEU A 71 3.52 7.90 9.18
CA LEU A 71 4.14 7.49 10.44
C LEU A 71 3.27 6.50 11.20
N LEU A 72 3.87 5.38 11.61
CA LEU A 72 3.25 4.43 12.53
C LEU A 72 3.54 4.85 13.99
N LEU A 73 2.50 5.33 14.69
CA LEU A 73 2.61 5.72 16.10
C LEU A 73 2.40 4.55 17.07
N ARG A 74 1.85 3.44 16.58
CA ARG A 74 1.57 2.21 17.34
C ARG A 74 1.76 1.00 16.43
N ASP A 75 2.01 -0.15 17.02
CA ASP A 75 2.09 -1.43 16.30
C ASP A 75 0.69 -1.84 15.79
N PRO A 76 0.45 -1.92 14.47
CA PRO A 76 -0.85 -2.31 13.93
C PRO A 76 -1.03 -3.84 13.80
N PHE A 77 0.03 -4.64 13.92
CA PHE A 77 -0.05 -6.09 13.74
C PHE A 77 -0.97 -6.80 14.76
N PRO A 78 -1.09 -6.37 16.04
CA PRO A 78 -2.11 -6.89 16.95
C PRO A 78 -3.52 -6.81 16.38
N TYR A 79 -3.88 -5.68 15.75
CA TYR A 79 -5.19 -5.48 15.12
C TYR A 79 -5.37 -6.42 13.91
N PHE A 80 -4.39 -6.50 13.03
CA PHE A 80 -4.47 -7.37 11.84
C PHE A 80 -4.63 -8.85 12.18
N ARG A 81 -4.06 -9.30 13.31
CA ARG A 81 -4.21 -10.69 13.80
C ARG A 81 -5.62 -11.02 14.23
N LEU A 82 -6.43 -10.04 14.63
CA LEU A 82 -7.85 -10.23 14.96
C LEU A 82 -8.72 -10.47 13.71
N LEU A 83 -8.17 -10.19 12.51
CA LEU A 83 -8.85 -10.30 11.22
C LEU A 83 -8.19 -11.38 10.33
N PRO A 84 -8.19 -12.67 10.73
CA PRO A 84 -7.45 -13.73 10.02
C PRO A 84 -8.03 -14.04 8.63
N LYS A 85 -9.24 -13.57 8.34
CA LYS A 85 -9.89 -13.73 7.03
C LYS A 85 -9.65 -12.55 6.08
N ALA A 86 -9.09 -11.44 6.58
CA ALA A 86 -8.75 -10.30 5.74
C ALA A 86 -7.38 -10.53 5.10
N ASP A 87 -7.36 -10.56 3.77
CA ASP A 87 -6.16 -10.75 2.96
C ASP A 87 -5.49 -9.43 2.62
N VAL A 88 -6.28 -8.37 2.54
CA VAL A 88 -5.84 -7.00 2.29
C VAL A 88 -6.54 -6.10 3.31
N LEU A 89 -5.77 -5.27 4.00
CA LEU A 89 -6.28 -4.25 4.92
C LEU A 89 -5.68 -2.91 4.53
N THR A 90 -6.56 -1.90 4.46
CA THR A 90 -6.24 -0.53 4.06
C THR A 90 -7.26 0.37 4.75
N SER A 91 -7.04 1.68 4.82
CA SER A 91 -8.06 2.61 5.33
C SER A 91 -8.89 3.20 4.20
N SER A 92 -10.00 3.86 4.52
CA SER A 92 -10.63 4.80 3.60
C SER A 92 -9.98 6.18 3.69
N ASP A 93 -10.26 7.05 2.72
CA ASP A 93 -10.00 8.50 2.82
C ASP A 93 -11.15 9.22 3.56
N HIS A 94 -12.02 8.50 4.28
CA HIS A 94 -13.04 9.16 5.09
C HIS A 94 -12.41 9.91 6.26
N LEU A 95 -12.89 11.13 6.50
CA LEU A 95 -12.44 11.97 7.62
C LEU A 95 -13.14 11.61 8.94
N GLN A 96 -14.06 10.63 8.92
CA GLN A 96 -14.86 10.22 10.07
C GLN A 96 -15.03 8.71 10.10
N ALA A 97 -15.05 8.13 11.30
CA ALA A 97 -15.31 6.72 11.51
C ALA A 97 -16.73 6.35 11.04
N THR A 98 -16.84 5.35 10.17
CA THR A 98 -18.11 4.96 9.53
C THR A 98 -19.07 4.24 10.48
N ASN A 99 -18.55 3.68 11.58
CA ASN A 99 -19.31 3.02 12.65
C ASN A 99 -19.14 3.72 14.01
N GLY A 100 -18.63 4.97 14.03
CA GLY A 100 -18.31 5.70 15.26
C GLY A 100 -16.95 5.34 15.87
N TYR A 101 -16.38 6.25 16.67
CA TYR A 101 -15.00 6.15 17.17
C TYR A 101 -14.76 5.07 18.23
N SER A 102 -15.83 4.51 18.81
CA SER A 102 -15.74 3.40 19.77
C SER A 102 -15.76 2.02 19.09
N ASP A 103 -16.03 1.95 17.79
CA ASP A 103 -15.95 0.70 17.04
C ASP A 103 -14.49 0.43 16.67
N GLU A 104 -13.95 -0.67 17.18
CA GLU A 104 -12.60 -1.15 16.89
C GLU A 104 -12.59 -2.18 15.75
N GLY A 105 -13.71 -2.37 15.04
CA GLY A 105 -13.85 -3.29 13.92
C GLY A 105 -13.53 -2.69 12.55
N LEU A 106 -13.94 -3.42 11.50
CA LEU A 106 -13.85 -2.95 10.11
C LEU A 106 -14.90 -1.87 9.83
N GLU A 107 -14.62 -1.03 8.84
CA GLU A 107 -15.58 -0.05 8.35
C GLU A 107 -16.90 -0.67 7.89
N SER A 108 -17.97 0.12 7.94
CA SER A 108 -19.28 -0.29 7.42
C SER A 108 -19.19 -0.72 5.96
N HIS A 109 -19.83 -1.84 5.58
CA HIS A 109 -19.96 -2.24 4.18
C HIS A 109 -20.61 -1.15 3.30
N ARG A 110 -21.40 -0.26 3.89
CA ARG A 110 -22.00 0.90 3.20
C ARG A 110 -20.94 1.91 2.74
N ALA A 111 -19.80 1.95 3.40
CA ALA A 111 -18.67 2.81 3.05
C ALA A 111 -17.75 2.21 1.98
N PHE A 112 -17.94 0.94 1.60
CA PHE A 112 -17.10 0.23 0.63
C PHE A 112 -17.08 0.87 -0.77
N GLY A 113 -18.01 1.78 -1.08
CA GLY A 113 -18.01 2.58 -2.30
C GLY A 113 -17.10 3.82 -2.27
N GLY A 114 -16.52 4.15 -1.11
CA GLY A 114 -15.69 5.32 -0.87
C GLY A 114 -14.33 5.31 -1.59
N ALA A 115 -13.52 6.34 -1.33
CA ALA A 115 -12.11 6.33 -1.73
C ALA A 115 -11.31 5.54 -0.68
N PHE A 116 -10.47 4.61 -1.13
CA PHE A 116 -9.58 3.83 -0.29
C PHE A 116 -8.26 4.56 -0.15
N ASN A 117 -7.68 4.73 1.02
CA ASN A 117 -6.30 5.17 1.16
C ASN A 117 -5.36 3.94 1.13
N ILE A 118 -4.36 3.94 0.25
CA ILE A 118 -3.34 2.88 0.16
C ILE A 118 -1.94 3.37 0.55
N GLY A 119 -1.88 4.43 1.38
CA GLY A 119 -0.64 4.86 2.03
C GLY A 119 -0.26 4.01 3.24
N TYR A 120 -1.23 3.23 3.75
CA TYR A 120 -1.00 2.10 4.65
C TYR A 120 -1.73 0.89 4.06
N ILE A 121 -1.00 -0.07 3.51
CA ILE A 121 -1.59 -1.27 2.93
C ILE A 121 -0.92 -2.51 3.51
N PHE A 122 -1.69 -3.28 4.26
CA PHE A 122 -1.30 -4.62 4.70
C PHE A 122 -1.81 -5.65 3.71
N VAL A 123 -0.91 -6.52 3.27
CA VAL A 123 -1.17 -7.58 2.29
C VAL A 123 -0.61 -8.88 2.83
N ARG A 124 -1.47 -9.90 2.87
CA ARG A 124 -1.03 -11.27 3.11
C ARG A 124 -0.45 -11.86 1.84
N ALA A 125 0.61 -12.66 1.95
CA ALA A 125 1.24 -13.30 0.79
C ALA A 125 0.26 -14.14 -0.04
N ARG A 126 -0.77 -14.72 0.60
CA ARG A 126 -1.83 -15.47 -0.09
C ARG A 126 -2.74 -14.60 -0.98
N ALA A 127 -2.69 -13.27 -0.87
CA ALA A 127 -3.38 -12.33 -1.74
C ALA A 127 -2.64 -12.07 -3.06
N LEU A 128 -1.64 -12.91 -3.41
CA LEU A 128 -0.75 -12.73 -4.56
C LEU A 128 -1.50 -12.42 -5.86
N GLU A 129 -2.58 -13.15 -6.16
CA GLU A 129 -3.36 -12.94 -7.39
C GLU A 129 -3.97 -11.54 -7.45
N PHE A 130 -4.52 -11.05 -6.34
CA PHE A 130 -5.07 -9.70 -6.25
C PHE A 130 -3.98 -8.63 -6.50
N VAL A 131 -2.81 -8.79 -5.88
CA VAL A 131 -1.70 -7.83 -6.05
C VAL A 131 -1.16 -7.86 -7.48
N GLN A 132 -1.08 -9.04 -8.09
CA GLN A 132 -0.67 -9.23 -9.49
C GLN A 132 -1.63 -8.46 -10.41
N MET A 133 -2.94 -8.61 -10.22
CA MET A 133 -3.95 -7.86 -10.99
C MET A 133 -3.81 -6.34 -10.80
N TRP A 134 -3.55 -5.88 -9.58
CA TRP A 134 -3.34 -4.45 -9.31
C TRP A 134 -2.09 -3.89 -10.01
N SER A 135 -0.94 -4.56 -9.88
CA SER A 135 0.29 -4.21 -10.59
C SER A 135 0.08 -4.18 -12.11
N GLU A 136 -0.64 -5.16 -12.67
CA GLU A 136 -0.97 -5.16 -14.10
C GLU A 136 -1.86 -3.99 -14.51
N GLN A 137 -2.85 -3.60 -13.70
CA GLN A 137 -3.65 -2.41 -13.98
C GLN A 137 -2.78 -1.15 -13.97
N CYS A 138 -1.82 -1.02 -13.04
CA CYS A 138 -0.86 0.09 -13.00
C CYS A 138 0.00 0.14 -14.26
N HIS A 139 0.51 -1.00 -14.74
CA HIS A 139 1.27 -1.06 -15.98
C HIS A 139 0.44 -0.69 -17.22
N ARG A 140 -0.82 -1.15 -17.29
CA ARG A 140 -1.73 -0.84 -18.41
C ARG A 140 -2.18 0.62 -18.40
N ASN A 141 -2.20 1.27 -17.24
CA ASN A 141 -2.71 2.62 -17.06
C ASN A 141 -1.67 3.50 -16.32
N PRO A 142 -0.48 3.76 -16.91
CA PRO A 142 0.63 4.42 -16.23
C PRO A 142 0.36 5.89 -15.85
N ASN A 143 -0.72 6.46 -16.37
CA ASN A 143 -1.18 7.82 -16.08
C ASN A 143 -2.38 7.86 -15.12
N ALA A 144 -2.87 6.72 -14.65
CA ALA A 144 -3.94 6.66 -13.66
C ALA A 144 -3.35 6.61 -12.24
N TRP A 145 -4.15 7.03 -11.28
CA TRP A 145 -3.78 6.94 -9.87
C TRP A 145 -3.92 5.49 -9.39
N ASP A 146 -2.86 4.94 -8.81
CA ASP A 146 -2.78 3.55 -8.31
C ASP A 146 -3.92 3.19 -7.34
N GLN A 147 -4.34 4.15 -6.53
CA GLN A 147 -5.47 4.03 -5.61
C GLN A 147 -6.81 3.76 -6.33
N ASN A 148 -7.05 4.43 -7.46
CA ASN A 148 -8.24 4.18 -8.29
C ASN A 148 -8.16 2.81 -8.98
N LEU A 149 -6.96 2.41 -9.39
CA LEU A 149 -6.73 1.11 -10.01
C LEU A 149 -6.90 -0.03 -9.01
N PHE A 150 -6.39 0.12 -7.78
CA PHE A 150 -6.61 -0.78 -6.66
C PHE A 150 -8.11 -0.99 -6.42
N LYS A 151 -8.86 0.11 -6.28
CA LYS A 151 -10.33 0.08 -6.15
C LYS A 151 -10.99 -0.67 -7.29
N SER A 152 -10.53 -0.47 -8.53
CA SER A 152 -11.10 -1.15 -9.70
C SER A 152 -10.91 -2.67 -9.66
N VAL A 153 -9.77 -3.15 -9.18
CA VAL A 153 -9.49 -4.59 -9.02
C VAL A 153 -10.34 -5.16 -7.88
N LEU A 154 -10.42 -4.46 -6.76
CA LEU A 154 -11.21 -4.87 -5.60
C LEU A 154 -12.70 -5.05 -5.96
N HIS A 155 -13.29 -4.13 -6.71
CA HIS A 155 -14.68 -4.24 -7.16
C HIS A 155 -14.90 -5.31 -8.23
N ARG A 156 -13.90 -5.63 -9.06
CA ARG A 156 -13.99 -6.74 -10.03
C ARG A 156 -14.00 -8.10 -9.33
N GLY A 157 -13.24 -8.26 -8.23
CA GLY A 157 -13.24 -9.46 -7.41
C GLY A 157 -14.48 -9.59 -6.51
N GLY A 158 -15.06 -8.48 -6.05
CA GLY A 158 -16.24 -8.46 -5.18
C GLY A 158 -17.60 -8.70 -5.86
N GLY A 159 -17.61 -8.91 -7.18
CA GLY A 159 -18.83 -9.21 -7.96
C GLY A 159 -19.22 -10.69 -8.00
N GLY A 160 -18.42 -11.58 -7.40
CA GLY A 160 -18.71 -13.01 -7.27
C GLY A 160 -18.96 -13.39 -5.82
N ALA A 161 -20.13 -13.99 -5.56
CA ALA A 161 -20.68 -14.38 -4.26
C ALA A 161 -21.37 -13.27 -3.46
N GLY A 162 -22.53 -12.85 -3.99
CA GLY A 162 -23.70 -12.46 -3.21
C GLY A 162 -24.83 -13.44 -3.50
#